data_AF-A0A368FSY3-F1
#
_entry.id   AF-A0A368FSY3-F1
#
_cell.length_a   1.000
_cell.length_b   1.000
_cell.length_c   1.000
_cell.angle_alpha   90.00
_cell.angle_beta   90.00
_cell.angle_gamma   90.00
#
_symmetry.space_group_name_H-M   'P 1'
#
loop_
_entity.id
_entity.type
_entity.pdbx_description
1 polymer ?
#
loop_
_entity_poly.entity_id
_entity_poly.type
_entity_poly.pdbx_seq_one_letter_code
_entity_poly.pdbx_strand_id
1 'polypeptide(L)'
;MMMNLFFRYRTQIAGYVKQFTYGPASIDLLTVKGAGHLVPSDRPGPALQMFENFLRGQDYSKELPFSFQLHPLKEDYQIQETVTSERTGMPVPGTVSTRKLKLKSRRMSKNKSTAPRERLASAPLNPPPIGTKQDDLVTDLPGLTWTPNFKHYSGYLAASPGNYLHYWLTESQGSPKDDPLILWLNGGPGCSSLGGLFEELGPFHINSDGTTLFENVFSWNKVGNVLFMEAPRDVGFSYRASNVSDSNYNDDYTASDNVLALASFFAKFPEYKNRPFFITGESYGGVYVPTLTSALIKKIQVGAQNGANQQYFSTSSRY
;
A
#
# COMPACT_ATOMS: atom_id res chain seq x y z
N MET A 1 32.78 -12.58 -1.06
CA MET A 1 33.25 -12.01 -2.34
C MET A 1 32.28 -10.91 -2.74
N MET A 2 32.73 -9.68 -2.96
CA MET A 2 31.85 -8.53 -3.26
C MET A 2 31.68 -8.42 -4.77
N MET A 3 30.46 -8.60 -5.27
CA MET A 3 30.15 -8.45 -6.69
C MET A 3 29.19 -7.27 -6.83
N ASN A 4 29.69 -6.13 -7.30
CA ASN A 4 28.84 -4.99 -7.62
C ASN A 4 28.16 -5.29 -8.95
N LEU A 5 26.85 -5.51 -8.93
CA LEU A 5 26.06 -5.71 -10.14
C LEU A 5 25.12 -4.53 -10.33
N PHE A 6 24.88 -4.17 -11.58
CA PHE A 6 23.74 -3.32 -11.92
C PHE A 6 22.57 -4.23 -12.28
N PHE A 7 21.34 -3.73 -12.14
CA PHE A 7 20.17 -4.38 -12.72
C PHE A 7 19.57 -3.51 -13.82
N ARG A 8 18.92 -4.16 -14.79
CA ARG A 8 18.29 -3.50 -15.94
C ARG A 8 16.79 -3.59 -15.86
N TYR A 9 16.10 -2.53 -16.27
CA TYR A 9 14.67 -2.55 -16.57
C TYR A 9 14.53 -2.32 -18.07
N ARG A 10 14.05 -3.34 -18.79
CA ARG A 10 14.14 -3.41 -20.25
C ARG A 10 15.60 -3.24 -20.70
N THR A 11 15.88 -2.32 -21.62
CA THR A 11 17.23 -2.10 -22.15
C THR A 11 18.10 -1.16 -21.30
N GLN A 12 17.55 -0.51 -20.27
CA GLN A 12 18.23 0.54 -19.51
C GLN A 12 18.72 0.06 -18.15
N ILE A 13 19.84 0.62 -17.67
CA ILE A 13 20.29 0.43 -16.28
C ILE A 13 19.25 1.07 -15.35
N ALA A 14 18.63 0.24 -14.53
CA ALA A 14 17.61 0.62 -13.57
C ALA A 14 18.17 0.91 -12.18
N GLY A 15 19.37 0.40 -11.86
CA GLY A 15 19.97 0.62 -10.56
C GLY A 15 21.17 -0.28 -10.28
N TYR A 16 21.60 -0.29 -9.02
CA TYR A 16 22.75 -1.06 -8.54
C TYR A 16 22.36 -1.93 -7.35
N VAL A 17 22.94 -3.12 -7.27
CA VAL A 17 22.76 -4.07 -6.16
C VAL A 17 24.11 -4.44 -5.56
N LYS A 18 24.13 -4.55 -4.24
CA LYS A 18 25.23 -5.11 -3.48
C LYS A 18 24.69 -6.10 -2.46
N GLN A 19 25.11 -7.35 -2.58
CA GLN A 19 24.65 -8.43 -1.70
C GLN A 19 25.71 -8.71 -0.62
N PHE A 20 25.24 -8.87 0.61
CA PHE A 20 26.05 -9.23 1.77
C PHE A 20 25.50 -10.53 2.35
N THR A 21 26.33 -11.56 2.46
CA THR A 21 25.94 -12.85 3.02
C THR A 21 26.67 -13.11 4.33
N TYR A 22 25.95 -13.46 5.39
CA TYR A 22 26.51 -13.87 6.67
C TYR A 22 25.77 -15.11 7.20
N GLY A 23 26.44 -16.27 7.13
CA GLY A 23 25.80 -17.55 7.44
C GLY A 23 24.59 -17.81 6.54
N PRO A 24 23.40 -18.14 7.09
CA PRO A 24 22.18 -18.35 6.31
C PRO A 24 21.47 -17.04 5.92
N ALA A 25 21.93 -15.88 6.39
CA ALA A 25 21.29 -14.60 6.12
C ALA A 25 21.93 -13.86 4.94
N SER A 26 21.11 -13.21 4.13
CA SER A 26 21.51 -12.31 3.06
C SER A 26 20.88 -10.94 3.25
N ILE A 27 21.64 -9.88 2.96
CA ILE A 27 21.14 -8.52 2.88
C ILE A 27 21.50 -7.98 1.50
N ASP A 28 20.48 -7.57 0.76
CA ASP A 28 20.66 -6.94 -0.53
C ASP A 28 20.45 -5.43 -0.38
N LEU A 29 21.49 -4.65 -0.64
CA LEU A 29 21.41 -3.19 -0.73
C LEU A 29 21.21 -2.81 -2.19
N LEU A 30 20.02 -2.33 -2.53
CA LEU A 30 19.67 -1.87 -3.87
C LEU A 30 19.49 -0.35 -3.91
N THR A 31 19.83 0.23 -5.06
CA THR A 31 19.51 1.62 -5.41
C THR A 31 18.74 1.63 -6.71
N VAL A 32 17.67 2.41 -6.81
CA VAL A 32 16.90 2.59 -8.05
C VAL A 32 17.31 3.93 -8.67
N LYS A 33 17.90 3.88 -9.85
CA LYS A 33 18.41 5.06 -10.56
C LYS A 33 17.25 6.00 -10.92
N GLY A 34 17.38 7.25 -10.50
CA GLY A 34 16.41 8.30 -10.76
C GLY A 34 15.21 8.30 -9.80
N ALA A 35 15.22 7.46 -8.76
CA ALA A 35 14.26 7.54 -7.67
C ALA A 35 14.76 8.50 -6.58
N GLY A 36 13.84 9.22 -5.98
CA GLY A 36 14.02 10.00 -4.76
C GLY A 36 13.54 9.22 -3.54
N HIS A 37 12.76 9.88 -2.68
CA HIS A 37 12.26 9.28 -1.44
C HIS A 37 11.20 8.20 -1.68
N LEU A 38 10.28 8.48 -2.61
CA LEU A 38 9.09 7.67 -2.89
C LEU A 38 9.38 6.73 -4.06
N VAL A 39 10.21 5.70 -3.81
CA VAL A 39 10.77 4.86 -4.89
C VAL A 39 9.70 4.27 -5.83
N PRO A 40 8.57 3.71 -5.33
CA PRO A 40 7.52 3.19 -6.20
C PRO A 40 6.79 4.29 -7.00
N SER A 41 6.70 5.51 -6.49
CA SER A 41 6.08 6.63 -7.22
C SER A 41 7.03 7.22 -8.26
N ASP A 42 8.30 7.41 -7.90
CA ASP A 42 9.31 8.04 -8.75
C ASP A 42 9.72 7.15 -9.93
N ARG A 43 9.83 5.84 -9.69
CA ARG A 43 10.30 4.84 -10.67
C ARG A 43 9.46 3.55 -10.60
N PRO A 44 8.15 3.59 -10.92
CA PRO A 44 7.21 2.50 -10.67
C PRO A 44 7.57 1.17 -11.33
N GLY A 45 7.90 1.17 -12.62
CA GLY A 45 8.33 -0.05 -13.33
C GLY A 45 9.58 -0.70 -12.73
N PRO A 46 10.71 0.04 -12.62
CA PRO A 46 11.91 -0.46 -11.94
C PRO A 46 11.69 -0.92 -10.50
N ALA A 47 10.86 -0.20 -9.72
CA ALA A 47 10.56 -0.54 -8.33
C ALA A 47 9.77 -1.85 -8.22
N LEU A 48 8.73 -2.04 -9.05
CA LEU A 48 7.96 -3.27 -9.11
C LEU A 48 8.85 -4.46 -9.53
N GLN A 49 9.71 -4.27 -10.54
CA GLN A 49 10.63 -5.33 -11.00
C GLN A 49 11.64 -5.70 -9.92
N MET A 50 12.23 -4.71 -9.27
CA MET A 50 13.14 -4.91 -8.15
C MET A 50 12.47 -5.75 -7.06
N PHE A 51 11.24 -5.40 -6.70
CA PHE A 51 10.54 -6.07 -5.60
C PHE A 51 10.08 -7.48 -5.96
N GLU A 52 9.47 -7.71 -7.14
CA GLU A 52 9.12 -9.07 -7.60
C GLU A 52 10.34 -9.99 -7.63
N ASN A 53 11.45 -9.52 -8.19
CA ASN A 53 12.65 -10.34 -8.29
C ASN A 53 13.27 -10.63 -6.90
N PHE A 54 13.18 -9.71 -5.95
CA PHE A 54 13.53 -9.98 -4.54
C PHE A 54 12.64 -11.07 -3.95
N LEU A 55 11.31 -10.92 -4.04
CA LEU A 55 10.35 -11.86 -3.46
C LEU A 55 10.51 -13.29 -4.01
N ARG A 56 10.84 -13.41 -5.30
CA ARG A 56 11.03 -14.70 -5.98
C ARG A 56 12.47 -15.21 -5.93
N GLY A 57 13.42 -14.46 -5.38
CA GLY A 57 14.85 -14.81 -5.37
C GLY A 57 15.43 -14.97 -6.78
N GLN A 58 15.09 -14.05 -7.67
CA GLN A 58 15.48 -14.05 -9.09
C GLN A 58 16.52 -12.96 -9.37
N ASP A 59 17.17 -13.04 -10.54
CA ASP A 59 18.01 -11.94 -11.03
C ASP A 59 17.18 -10.65 -11.11
N TYR A 60 17.68 -9.56 -10.51
CA TYR A 60 16.99 -8.27 -10.48
C TYR A 60 16.70 -7.67 -11.87
N SER A 61 17.36 -8.13 -12.92
CA SER A 61 17.13 -7.76 -14.32
C SER A 61 16.08 -8.63 -15.02
N LYS A 62 15.52 -9.64 -14.36
CA LYS A 62 14.49 -10.48 -14.95
C LYS A 62 13.23 -9.66 -15.22
N GLU A 63 12.71 -9.81 -16.43
CA GLU A 63 11.51 -9.09 -16.87
C GLU A 63 10.27 -9.57 -16.11
N LEU A 64 9.38 -8.62 -15.84
CA LEU A 64 8.14 -8.86 -15.13
C LEU A 64 7.15 -9.66 -16.00
N PRO A 65 6.48 -10.70 -15.46
CA PRO A 65 5.51 -11.50 -16.19
C PRO A 65 4.11 -10.85 -16.26
N PHE A 66 4.00 -9.55 -15.99
CA PHE A 66 2.72 -8.86 -15.84
C PHE A 66 2.30 -8.10 -17.09
N SER A 67 0.99 -8.02 -17.30
CA SER A 67 0.42 -7.03 -18.22
C SER A 67 0.44 -5.64 -17.57
N PHE A 68 0.90 -4.66 -18.35
CA PHE A 68 0.85 -3.24 -18.02
C PHE A 68 -0.20 -2.49 -18.86
N GLN A 69 -1.08 -3.23 -19.54
CA GLN A 69 -2.22 -2.64 -20.24
C GLN A 69 -3.28 -2.23 -19.21
N LEU A 70 -3.80 -1.01 -19.36
CA LEU A 70 -4.92 -0.52 -18.55
C LEU A 70 -6.17 -1.36 -18.79
N HIS A 71 -6.93 -1.59 -17.74
CA HIS A 71 -8.29 -2.10 -17.84
C HIS A 71 -9.17 -1.09 -18.60
N PRO A 72 -10.20 -1.56 -19.33
CA PRO A 72 -11.19 -0.68 -19.91
C PRO A 72 -11.87 0.18 -18.84
N LEU A 73 -12.12 1.45 -19.19
CA LEU A 73 -12.94 2.33 -18.35
C LEU A 73 -14.36 1.78 -18.24
N LYS A 74 -14.98 1.91 -17.07
CA LYS A 74 -16.42 1.69 -16.91
C LYS A 74 -17.19 2.65 -17.84
N GLU A 75 -18.39 2.24 -18.24
CA GLU A 75 -19.22 2.96 -19.22
C GLU A 75 -19.41 4.44 -18.85
N ASP A 76 -19.66 4.74 -17.57
CA ASP A 76 -19.83 6.11 -17.06
C ASP A 76 -18.62 7.04 -17.25
N TYR A 77 -17.43 6.47 -17.50
CA TYR A 77 -16.18 7.22 -17.70
C TYR A 77 -15.65 7.11 -19.14
N GLN A 78 -16.33 6.39 -20.03
CA GLN A 78 -15.99 6.37 -21.45
C GLN A 78 -16.47 7.68 -22.08
N ILE A 79 -15.56 8.39 -22.76
CA ILE A 79 -15.93 9.57 -23.52
C ILE A 79 -16.83 9.11 -24.68
N GLN A 80 -18.12 9.45 -24.63
CA GLN A 80 -18.98 9.31 -25.80
C GLN A 80 -18.51 10.31 -26.86
N GLU A 81 -17.74 9.84 -27.85
CA GLU A 81 -17.56 10.59 -29.09
C GLU A 81 -18.95 10.75 -29.74
N THR A 82 -19.57 11.90 -29.54
CA THR A 82 -20.76 12.26 -30.31
C THR A 82 -20.29 12.64 -31.71
N VAL A 83 -20.05 11.63 -32.57
CA VAL A 83 -19.91 11.86 -34.00
C VAL A 83 -21.31 12.21 -34.52
N THR A 84 -21.66 13.49 -34.54
CA THR A 84 -22.85 13.98 -35.25
C THR A 84 -22.63 13.76 -36.75
N SER A 85 -23.02 12.58 -37.23
CA SER A 85 -23.23 12.34 -38.65
C SER A 85 -24.67 12.70 -39.00
N GLU A 86 -24.96 13.99 -39.15
CA GLU A 86 -26.11 14.36 -39.97
C GLU A 86 -25.71 14.30 -41.44
N ARG A 87 -26.16 13.23 -42.11
CA ARG A 87 -26.21 13.15 -43.57
C ARG A 87 -27.03 14.34 -44.10
N THR A 88 -26.37 15.32 -44.72
CA THR A 88 -26.63 15.80 -46.11
C THR A 88 -25.72 16.99 -46.50
N GLY A 89 -24.65 16.72 -47.26
CA GLY A 89 -24.25 17.42 -48.50
C GLY A 89 -23.70 18.87 -48.53
N MET A 90 -22.37 19.03 -48.39
CA MET A 90 -21.46 20.12 -48.87
C MET A 90 -21.54 21.56 -48.28
N PRO A 91 -20.44 22.36 -48.35
CA PRO A 91 -19.04 22.13 -47.98
C PRO A 91 -18.62 22.94 -46.72
N VAL A 92 -17.51 22.57 -46.09
CA VAL A 92 -16.95 23.22 -44.89
C VAL A 92 -16.32 24.58 -45.23
N PRO A 93 -16.72 25.66 -44.55
CA PRO A 93 -15.71 26.59 -44.03
C PRO A 93 -16.10 27.16 -42.65
N GLY A 94 -15.22 27.00 -41.66
CA GLY A 94 -15.41 27.67 -40.38
C GLY A 94 -14.69 27.00 -39.22
N THR A 95 -13.41 27.31 -39.09
CA THR A 95 -12.60 27.37 -37.87
C THR A 95 -13.05 26.54 -36.66
N VAL A 96 -12.23 25.55 -36.32
CA VAL A 96 -12.27 24.80 -35.07
C VAL A 96 -12.24 25.75 -33.87
N SER A 97 -13.36 25.88 -33.15
CA SER A 97 -13.32 26.38 -31.78
C SER A 97 -13.07 25.20 -30.87
N THR A 98 -11.80 24.99 -30.51
CA THR A 98 -11.50 24.29 -29.26
C THR A 98 -12.11 25.14 -28.16
N ARG A 99 -13.27 24.74 -27.63
CA ARG A 99 -13.62 25.16 -26.27
C ARG A 99 -12.59 24.51 -25.38
N LYS A 100 -11.46 25.21 -25.18
CA LYS A 100 -10.60 25.03 -24.01
C LYS A 100 -11.55 24.80 -22.86
N LEU A 101 -11.47 23.63 -22.21
CA LEU A 101 -11.94 23.54 -20.84
C LEU A 101 -11.32 24.75 -20.15
N LYS A 102 -12.15 25.74 -19.81
CA LYS A 102 -11.75 26.73 -18.82
C LYS A 102 -11.59 25.90 -17.55
N LEU A 103 -10.39 25.35 -17.34
CA LEU A 103 -9.86 25.24 -16.00
C LEU A 103 -10.01 26.65 -15.46
N LYS A 104 -11.05 26.88 -14.66
CA LYS A 104 -11.01 27.97 -13.71
C LYS A 104 -9.76 27.65 -12.91
N SER A 105 -8.66 28.36 -13.17
CA SER A 105 -7.56 28.39 -12.23
C SER A 105 -8.16 28.97 -10.97
N ARG A 106 -8.64 28.09 -10.10
CA ARG A 106 -8.95 28.47 -8.74
C ARG A 106 -7.57 28.67 -8.16
N ARG A 107 -7.05 29.90 -8.31
CA ARG A 107 -5.88 30.37 -7.59
C ARG A 107 -6.26 30.11 -6.14
N MET A 108 -5.71 29.05 -5.56
CA MET A 108 -5.81 28.81 -4.13
C MET A 108 -5.24 30.08 -3.50
N SER A 109 -6.14 30.96 -3.04
CA SER A 109 -5.72 32.05 -2.20
C SER A 109 -4.97 31.38 -1.06
N LYS A 110 -3.71 31.76 -0.86
CA LYS A 110 -3.05 31.55 0.43
C LYS A 110 -3.76 32.45 1.45
N ASN A 111 -5.04 32.20 1.72
CA ASN A 111 -5.63 32.59 2.97
C ASN A 111 -4.95 31.69 3.98
N LYS A 112 -3.88 32.18 4.60
CA LYS A 112 -3.51 31.74 5.93
C LYS A 112 -4.77 31.94 6.77
N SER A 113 -5.52 30.86 6.98
CA SER A 113 -6.53 30.81 8.01
C SER A 113 -5.81 31.12 9.32
N THR A 114 -5.98 32.34 9.81
CA THR A 114 -5.58 32.78 11.15
C THR A 114 -6.62 32.43 12.19
N ALA A 115 -7.73 31.79 11.79
CA ALA A 115 -8.62 31.12 12.73
C ALA A 115 -7.84 29.99 13.42
N PRO A 116 -7.82 29.92 14.76
CA PRO A 116 -7.34 28.73 15.45
C PRO A 116 -8.06 27.54 14.83
N ARG A 117 -7.28 26.57 14.34
CA ARG A 117 -7.84 25.28 13.97
C ARG A 117 -8.27 24.66 15.30
N GLU A 118 -9.48 24.97 15.74
CA GLU A 118 -10.10 24.24 16.85
C GLU A 118 -9.97 22.78 16.45
N ARG A 119 -9.15 22.04 17.21
CA ARG A 119 -9.39 20.61 17.32
C ARG A 119 -10.83 20.55 17.81
N LEU A 120 -11.75 20.24 16.90
CA LEU A 120 -13.02 19.65 17.28
C LEU A 120 -12.63 18.59 18.30
N ALA A 121 -12.92 18.87 19.59
CA ALA A 121 -12.68 17.90 20.64
C ALA A 121 -13.49 16.68 20.20
N SER A 122 -12.80 15.66 19.69
CA SER A 122 -13.48 14.50 19.14
C SER A 122 -14.30 13.94 20.29
N ALA A 123 -15.62 13.89 20.10
CA ALA A 123 -16.50 13.16 21.00
C ALA A 123 -15.85 11.80 21.31
N PRO A 124 -15.98 11.27 22.54
CA PRO A 124 -15.39 9.98 22.87
C PRO A 124 -15.84 8.95 21.84
N LEU A 125 -14.91 8.53 20.97
CA LEU A 125 -15.20 7.58 19.91
C LEU A 125 -15.31 6.22 20.59
N ASN A 126 -16.51 5.64 20.55
CA ASN A 126 -16.69 4.23 20.91
C ASN A 126 -15.69 3.38 20.09
N PRO A 127 -15.19 2.26 20.63
CA PRO A 127 -14.38 1.32 19.88
C PRO A 127 -14.99 0.94 18.53
N PRO A 128 -14.18 0.72 17.47
CA PRO A 128 -14.73 0.38 16.18
C PRO A 128 -15.14 -1.08 16.26
N PRO A 129 -16.19 -1.50 15.53
CA PRO A 129 -16.48 -2.91 15.43
C PRO A 129 -15.29 -3.63 14.79
N ILE A 130 -14.69 -4.58 15.50
CA ILE A 130 -13.73 -5.53 14.92
C ILE A 130 -14.56 -6.63 14.29
N GLY A 131 -15.16 -6.29 13.14
CA GLY A 131 -16.01 -7.17 12.36
C GLY A 131 -15.26 -8.35 11.76
N THR A 132 -16.00 -9.20 11.08
CA THR A 132 -15.45 -10.27 10.24
C THR A 132 -14.81 -9.69 8.98
N LYS A 133 -14.02 -10.48 8.26
CA LYS A 133 -13.51 -10.05 6.94
C LYS A 133 -14.62 -9.74 5.94
N GLN A 134 -15.80 -10.31 6.10
CA GLN A 134 -16.93 -10.07 5.20
C GLN A 134 -17.56 -8.70 5.45
N ASP A 135 -17.54 -8.24 6.71
CA ASP A 135 -17.98 -6.89 7.09
C ASP A 135 -17.02 -5.83 6.55
N ASP A 136 -15.73 -6.16 6.46
CA ASP A 136 -14.68 -5.28 5.95
C ASP A 136 -14.56 -5.29 4.40
N LEU A 137 -15.33 -6.13 3.68
CA LEU A 137 -15.25 -6.22 2.21
C LEU A 137 -15.75 -4.92 1.58
N VAL A 138 -14.89 -4.25 0.81
CA VAL A 138 -15.28 -3.08 0.03
C VAL A 138 -15.93 -3.56 -1.27
N THR A 139 -17.24 -3.37 -1.38
CA THR A 139 -18.03 -3.77 -2.57
C THR A 139 -18.19 -2.65 -3.59
N ASP A 140 -18.10 -1.39 -3.14
CA ASP A 140 -18.15 -0.22 -3.98
C ASP A 140 -17.16 0.83 -3.45
N LEU A 141 -16.29 1.31 -4.34
CA LEU A 141 -15.32 2.37 -4.05
C LEU A 141 -15.68 3.58 -4.93
N PRO A 142 -16.20 4.68 -4.34
CA PRO A 142 -16.60 5.85 -5.09
C PRO A 142 -15.47 6.40 -5.98
N GLY A 143 -15.83 6.81 -7.19
CA GLY A 143 -14.90 7.40 -8.14
C GLY A 143 -14.01 6.40 -8.90
N LEU A 144 -14.10 5.10 -8.62
CA LEU A 144 -13.29 4.09 -9.30
C LEU A 144 -13.69 3.93 -10.78
N THR A 145 -12.77 4.29 -11.68
CA THR A 145 -13.02 4.40 -13.12
C THR A 145 -12.97 3.09 -13.90
N TRP A 146 -12.55 1.99 -13.27
CA TRP A 146 -12.40 0.66 -13.86
C TRP A 146 -12.88 -0.41 -12.88
N THR A 147 -13.03 -1.66 -13.33
CA THR A 147 -13.50 -2.77 -12.49
C THR A 147 -12.32 -3.64 -12.06
N PRO A 148 -11.93 -3.64 -10.76
CA PRO A 148 -10.88 -4.52 -10.24
C PRO A 148 -11.20 -5.99 -10.45
N ASN A 149 -10.18 -6.76 -10.80
CA ASN A 149 -10.24 -8.22 -10.85
C ASN A 149 -9.85 -8.90 -9.52
N PHE A 150 -9.69 -8.12 -8.45
CA PHE A 150 -9.28 -8.57 -7.12
C PHE A 150 -10.21 -7.99 -6.05
N LYS A 151 -10.25 -8.62 -4.88
CA LYS A 151 -10.98 -8.09 -3.72
C LYS A 151 -10.10 -7.18 -2.90
N HIS A 152 -10.74 -6.28 -2.17
CA HIS A 152 -10.07 -5.44 -1.19
C HIS A 152 -10.96 -5.22 0.03
N TYR A 153 -10.32 -5.05 1.17
CA TYR A 153 -10.97 -4.99 2.47
C TYR A 153 -10.44 -3.79 3.24
N SER A 154 -11.31 -3.08 3.94
CA SER A 154 -10.91 -1.98 4.79
C SER A 154 -11.68 -2.05 6.11
N GLY A 155 -10.94 -1.96 7.21
CA GLY A 155 -11.52 -2.09 8.54
C GLY A 155 -10.49 -1.87 9.63
N TYR A 156 -10.74 -2.47 10.79
CA TYR A 156 -9.91 -2.28 11.98
C TYR A 156 -9.33 -3.59 12.52
N LEU A 157 -8.12 -3.49 13.04
CA LEU A 157 -7.39 -4.54 13.75
C LEU A 157 -7.20 -4.12 15.21
N ALA A 158 -7.42 -5.06 16.13
CA ALA A 158 -7.20 -4.80 17.55
C ALA A 158 -5.70 -4.81 17.86
N ALA A 159 -5.21 -3.77 18.53
CA ALA A 159 -3.84 -3.66 19.03
C ALA A 159 -3.80 -3.83 20.55
N SER A 160 -3.03 -3.02 21.29
CA SER A 160 -3.14 -2.96 22.75
C SER A 160 -4.55 -2.51 23.19
N PRO A 161 -4.97 -2.81 24.44
CA PRO A 161 -6.33 -2.54 24.91
C PRO A 161 -6.81 -1.10 24.63
N GLY A 162 -7.89 -1.00 23.86
CA GLY A 162 -8.50 0.28 23.46
C GLY A 162 -7.77 1.02 22.32
N ASN A 163 -6.78 0.40 21.68
CA ASN A 163 -6.11 0.91 20.48
C ASN A 163 -6.47 0.04 19.26
N TYR A 164 -6.75 0.70 18.15
CA TYR A 164 -7.22 0.06 16.92
C TYR A 164 -6.49 0.63 15.72
N LEU A 165 -5.88 -0.25 14.92
CA LEU A 165 -5.20 0.15 13.70
C LEU A 165 -6.12 -0.07 12.51
N HIS A 166 -6.34 0.97 11.72
CA HIS A 166 -6.99 0.87 10.42
C HIS A 166 -6.07 0.12 9.46
N TYR A 167 -6.69 -0.70 8.61
CA TYR A 167 -6.00 -1.36 7.53
C TYR A 167 -6.78 -1.27 6.22
N TRP A 168 -6.06 -1.40 5.12
CA TRP A 168 -6.60 -1.73 3.81
C TRP A 168 -5.82 -2.88 3.20
N LEU A 169 -6.47 -4.01 2.95
CA LEU A 169 -5.90 -5.15 2.24
C LEU A 169 -6.33 -5.11 0.78
N THR A 170 -5.39 -5.19 -0.16
CA THR A 170 -5.66 -5.46 -1.58
C THR A 170 -5.16 -6.85 -1.93
N GLU A 171 -6.07 -7.75 -2.30
CA GLU A 171 -5.70 -9.11 -2.74
C GLU A 171 -4.85 -9.07 -4.02
N SER A 172 -4.06 -10.13 -4.21
CA SER A 172 -3.27 -10.31 -5.43
C SER A 172 -4.16 -10.30 -6.68
N GLN A 173 -3.69 -9.66 -7.75
CA GLN A 173 -4.33 -9.70 -9.07
C GLN A 173 -4.13 -11.04 -9.79
N GLY A 174 -3.17 -11.85 -9.34
CA GLY A 174 -2.83 -13.16 -9.88
C GLY A 174 -3.53 -14.28 -9.12
N SER A 175 -2.81 -14.90 -8.19
CA SER A 175 -3.31 -16.04 -7.40
C SER A 175 -3.43 -15.64 -5.93
N PRO A 176 -4.45 -14.87 -5.51
CA PRO A 176 -4.60 -14.39 -4.14
C PRO A 176 -4.73 -15.49 -3.06
N LYS A 177 -4.86 -16.77 -3.43
CA LYS A 177 -4.77 -17.90 -2.48
C LYS A 177 -3.35 -18.40 -2.24
N ASP A 178 -2.45 -18.25 -3.21
CA ASP A 178 -1.12 -18.86 -3.20
C ASP A 178 -0.01 -17.80 -3.07
N ASP A 179 -0.31 -16.58 -3.52
CA ASP A 179 0.61 -15.46 -3.49
C ASP A 179 0.92 -14.99 -2.06
N PRO A 180 2.11 -14.40 -1.84
CA PRO A 180 2.57 -13.98 -0.54
C PRO A 180 1.67 -12.90 0.08
N LEU A 181 1.81 -12.71 1.39
CA LEU A 181 1.30 -11.54 2.10
C LEU A 181 2.45 -10.53 2.28
N ILE A 182 2.18 -9.27 1.98
CA ILE A 182 3.14 -8.17 2.05
C ILE A 182 2.53 -7.09 2.93
N LEU A 183 3.12 -6.83 4.10
CA LEU A 183 2.76 -5.69 4.94
C LEU A 183 3.50 -4.45 4.43
N TRP A 184 2.79 -3.33 4.26
CA TRP A 184 3.35 -2.03 3.96
C TRP A 184 3.10 -1.03 5.10
N LEU A 185 4.17 -0.33 5.50
CA LEU A 185 4.16 0.73 6.51
C LEU A 185 4.85 1.99 5.98
N ASN A 186 4.11 3.08 5.79
CA ASN A 186 4.74 4.40 5.63
C ASN A 186 5.36 4.86 6.97
N GLY A 187 6.26 5.84 6.89
CA GLY A 187 7.05 6.32 8.02
C GLY A 187 6.53 7.62 8.67
N GLY A 188 7.34 8.68 8.58
CA GLY A 188 7.11 9.96 9.24
C GLY A 188 8.12 10.23 10.35
N PRO A 189 7.89 9.78 11.61
CA PRO A 189 6.78 8.94 12.10
C PRO A 189 5.41 9.64 12.06
N GLY A 190 4.34 8.87 11.89
CA GLY A 190 2.96 9.38 11.92
C GLY A 190 2.32 9.64 10.55
N CYS A 191 2.96 9.24 9.45
CA CYS A 191 2.36 9.29 8.12
C CYS A 191 1.46 8.07 7.89
N SER A 192 0.33 8.29 7.21
CA SER A 192 -0.62 7.24 6.86
C SER A 192 -0.07 6.29 5.79
N SER A 193 -0.28 4.99 5.99
CA SER A 193 0.02 3.96 4.97
C SER A 193 -0.96 3.98 3.78
N LEU A 194 -2.04 4.76 3.86
CA LEU A 194 -2.90 5.01 2.70
C LEU A 194 -2.23 5.95 1.69
N GLY A 195 -1.17 6.68 2.08
CA GLY A 195 -0.27 7.32 1.12
C GLY A 195 0.34 6.30 0.16
N GLY A 196 0.90 5.21 0.70
CA GLY A 196 1.38 4.09 -0.10
C GLY A 196 0.31 3.46 -1.00
N LEU A 197 -0.93 3.35 -0.50
CA LEU A 197 -2.06 2.81 -1.26
C LEU A 197 -2.46 3.72 -2.43
N PHE A 198 -2.57 5.03 -2.21
CA PHE A 198 -3.18 5.96 -3.17
C PHE A 198 -2.19 6.76 -4.02
N GLU A 199 -0.94 6.90 -3.60
CA GLU A 199 0.04 7.79 -4.22
C GLU A 199 1.29 7.06 -4.72
N GLU A 200 1.50 5.81 -4.30
CA GLU A 200 2.75 5.09 -4.56
C GLU A 200 2.53 3.74 -5.26
N LEU A 201 2.27 2.68 -4.50
CA LEU A 201 2.36 1.28 -4.95
C LEU A 201 1.04 0.52 -4.91
N GLY A 202 -0.01 1.12 -4.36
CA GLY A 202 -1.33 0.53 -4.42
C GLY A 202 -1.98 0.63 -5.81
N PRO A 203 -3.09 -0.09 -6.03
CA PRO A 203 -3.73 -0.19 -7.34
C PRO A 203 -4.59 1.02 -7.73
N PHE A 204 -4.82 1.95 -6.81
CA PHE A 204 -5.72 3.09 -7.02
C PHE A 204 -4.93 4.39 -6.94
N HIS A 205 -4.90 5.19 -8.00
CA HIS A 205 -4.35 6.54 -7.94
C HIS A 205 -5.44 7.60 -8.04
N ILE A 206 -5.25 8.69 -7.32
CA ILE A 206 -6.21 9.81 -7.30
C ILE A 206 -6.02 10.67 -8.55
N ASN A 207 -7.09 10.86 -9.32
CA ASN A 207 -7.08 11.81 -10.44
C ASN A 207 -7.01 13.26 -9.95
N SER A 208 -6.58 14.18 -10.83
CA SER A 208 -6.44 15.61 -10.50
C SER A 208 -7.74 16.31 -10.09
N ASP A 209 -8.91 15.71 -10.33
CA ASP A 209 -10.21 16.21 -9.86
C ASP A 209 -10.44 15.98 -8.36
N GLY A 210 -9.63 15.12 -7.71
CA GLY A 210 -9.72 14.79 -6.29
C GLY A 210 -10.92 13.92 -5.92
N THR A 211 -11.62 13.35 -6.90
CA THR A 211 -12.88 12.62 -6.72
C THR A 211 -12.93 11.28 -7.46
N THR A 212 -12.13 11.10 -8.51
CA THR A 212 -12.05 9.85 -9.28
C THR A 212 -10.71 9.15 -9.09
N LEU A 213 -10.68 7.84 -9.31
CA LEU A 213 -9.52 6.97 -9.16
C LEU A 213 -9.19 6.27 -10.47
N PHE A 214 -7.93 6.31 -10.89
CA PHE A 214 -7.41 5.58 -12.05
C PHE A 214 -6.50 4.40 -11.63
N GLU A 215 -6.32 3.44 -12.53
CA GLU A 215 -5.51 2.25 -12.29
C GLU A 215 -4.01 2.57 -12.23
N ASN A 216 -3.32 2.04 -11.21
CA ASN A 216 -1.87 1.91 -11.22
C ASN A 216 -1.46 0.57 -11.85
N VAL A 217 -1.00 0.60 -13.10
CA VAL A 217 -0.53 -0.62 -13.79
C VAL A 217 0.78 -1.17 -13.20
N PHE A 218 1.44 -0.48 -12.29
CA PHE A 218 2.64 -0.95 -11.60
C PHE A 218 2.39 -1.29 -10.12
N SER A 219 1.13 -1.50 -9.75
CA SER A 219 0.76 -1.81 -8.37
C SER A 219 1.42 -3.08 -7.85
N TRP A 220 1.82 -3.04 -6.57
CA TRP A 220 2.46 -4.18 -5.92
C TRP A 220 1.49 -5.31 -5.61
N ASN A 221 0.17 -5.08 -5.69
CA ASN A 221 -0.77 -6.20 -5.63
C ASN A 221 -0.74 -7.09 -6.89
N LYS A 222 0.14 -6.83 -7.87
CA LYS A 222 0.50 -7.80 -8.92
C LYS A 222 1.46 -8.90 -8.41
N VAL A 223 2.24 -8.62 -7.37
CA VAL A 223 3.26 -9.54 -6.82
C VAL A 223 2.78 -10.30 -5.59
N GLY A 224 1.73 -9.82 -4.93
CA GLY A 224 1.18 -10.44 -3.74
C GLY A 224 -0.05 -9.75 -3.18
N ASN A 225 -0.50 -10.20 -2.01
CA ASN A 225 -1.57 -9.57 -1.25
C ASN A 225 -0.95 -8.48 -0.39
N VAL A 226 -1.33 -7.22 -0.58
CA VAL A 226 -0.69 -6.07 0.10
C VAL A 226 -1.61 -5.54 1.20
N LEU A 227 -1.10 -5.57 2.44
CA LEU A 227 -1.74 -5.04 3.63
C LEU A 227 -1.14 -3.68 3.96
N PHE A 228 -1.88 -2.61 3.69
CA PHE A 228 -1.53 -1.25 4.11
C PHE A 228 -2.08 -1.04 5.52
N MET A 229 -1.22 -0.90 6.52
CA MET A 229 -1.63 -0.72 7.92
C MET A 229 -1.23 0.65 8.42
N GLU A 230 -2.18 1.44 8.89
CA GLU A 230 -1.92 2.78 9.44
C GLU A 230 -1.41 2.65 10.88
N ALA A 231 -0.13 2.90 11.08
CA ALA A 231 0.53 2.80 12.39
C ALA A 231 1.44 4.02 12.61
N PRO A 232 1.66 4.46 13.88
CA PRO A 232 1.05 3.96 15.13
C PRO A 232 -0.44 4.34 15.28
N ARG A 233 -1.04 4.06 16.44
CA ARG A 233 -2.36 4.58 16.82
C ARG A 233 -2.44 6.10 16.62
N ASP A 234 -3.64 6.61 16.38
CA ASP A 234 -3.94 8.02 16.06
C ASP A 234 -3.40 8.51 14.69
N VAL A 235 -2.82 7.63 13.86
CA VAL A 235 -2.45 7.92 12.46
C VAL A 235 -3.61 7.65 11.51
N GLY A 236 -3.97 8.65 10.70
CA GLY A 236 -5.00 8.50 9.67
C GLY A 236 -6.35 8.16 10.29
N PHE A 237 -6.89 6.98 9.95
CA PHE A 237 -8.13 6.45 10.52
C PHE A 237 -7.90 5.52 11.71
N SER A 238 -6.65 5.15 12.03
CA SER A 238 -6.30 4.47 13.28
C SER A 238 -6.59 5.37 14.46
N TYR A 239 -7.08 4.80 15.56
CA TYR A 239 -7.42 5.59 16.73
C TYR A 239 -7.40 4.80 18.03
N ARG A 240 -7.44 5.59 19.10
CA ARG A 240 -7.50 5.15 20.49
C ARG A 240 -8.85 5.52 21.11
N ALA A 241 -9.48 4.58 21.81
CA ALA A 241 -10.70 4.80 22.56
C ALA A 241 -10.48 5.83 23.68
N SER A 242 -11.51 6.64 23.98
CA SER A 242 -11.40 7.78 24.89
C SER A 242 -11.07 7.43 26.34
N ASN A 243 -11.30 6.19 26.76
CA ASN A 243 -10.98 5.69 28.09
C ASN A 243 -9.50 5.26 28.23
N VAL A 244 -8.72 5.30 27.16
CA VAL A 244 -7.28 5.01 27.19
C VAL A 244 -6.50 6.32 27.36
N SER A 245 -5.87 6.49 28.52
CA SER A 245 -5.10 7.70 28.85
C SER A 245 -3.62 7.61 28.46
N ASP A 246 -3.13 6.47 27.97
CA ASP A 246 -1.71 6.26 27.67
C ASP A 246 -1.22 7.14 26.50
N SER A 247 -0.42 8.14 26.82
CA SER A 247 0.17 9.09 25.89
C SER A 247 1.58 8.71 25.41
N ASN A 248 2.07 7.51 25.71
CA ASN A 248 3.42 7.10 25.34
C ASN A 248 3.51 6.70 23.87
N TYR A 249 4.37 7.39 23.12
CA TYR A 249 4.74 7.06 21.74
C TYR A 249 6.23 6.76 21.67
N ASN A 250 6.58 5.53 21.33
CA ASN A 250 7.94 5.09 21.06
C ASN A 250 7.94 3.84 20.16
N ASP A 251 9.14 3.43 19.74
CA ASP A 251 9.32 2.33 18.80
C ASP A 251 8.87 0.98 19.40
N ASP A 252 9.12 0.74 20.68
CA ASP A 252 8.73 -0.51 21.36
C ASP A 252 7.21 -0.66 21.45
N TYR A 253 6.50 0.40 21.82
CA TYR A 253 5.03 0.41 21.85
C TYR A 253 4.44 0.27 20.46
N THR A 254 5.01 0.96 19.46
CA THR A 254 4.57 0.83 18.06
C THR A 254 4.76 -0.60 17.54
N ALA A 255 5.92 -1.21 17.80
CA ALA A 255 6.18 -2.59 17.43
C ALA A 255 5.24 -3.56 18.16
N SER A 256 4.99 -3.35 19.46
CA SER A 256 4.05 -4.16 20.24
C SER A 256 2.61 -4.07 19.72
N ASP A 257 2.12 -2.87 19.42
CA ASP A 257 0.80 -2.66 18.82
C ASP A 257 0.70 -3.32 17.44
N ASN A 258 1.72 -3.18 16.60
CA ASN A 258 1.76 -3.82 15.28
C ASN A 258 1.75 -5.35 15.37
N VAL A 259 2.44 -5.96 16.36
CA VAL A 259 2.38 -7.41 16.60
C VAL A 259 0.96 -7.86 16.96
N LEU A 260 0.28 -7.13 17.84
CA LEU A 260 -1.09 -7.44 18.24
C LEU A 260 -2.08 -7.25 17.08
N ALA A 261 -1.93 -6.17 16.31
CA ALA A 261 -2.72 -5.93 15.11
C ALA A 261 -2.53 -7.04 14.07
N LEU A 262 -1.30 -7.52 13.84
CA LEU A 262 -1.05 -8.66 12.96
C LEU A 262 -1.67 -9.96 13.49
N ALA A 263 -1.63 -10.20 14.81
CA ALA A 263 -2.33 -11.35 15.40
C ALA A 263 -3.86 -11.25 15.17
N SER A 264 -4.44 -10.05 15.32
CA SER A 264 -5.84 -9.76 14.99
C SER A 264 -6.12 -9.98 13.50
N PHE A 265 -5.22 -9.57 12.62
CA PHE A 265 -5.32 -9.78 11.17
C PHE A 265 -5.34 -11.28 10.82
N PHE A 266 -4.39 -12.08 11.32
CA PHE A 266 -4.36 -13.51 11.05
C PHE A 266 -5.52 -14.28 11.69
N ALA A 267 -6.12 -13.76 12.76
CA ALA A 267 -7.38 -14.30 13.28
C ALA A 267 -8.56 -14.01 12.33
N LYS A 268 -8.61 -12.80 11.77
CA LYS A 268 -9.64 -12.36 10.82
C LYS A 268 -9.52 -13.00 9.43
N PHE A 269 -8.29 -13.20 8.96
CA PHE A 269 -7.95 -13.80 7.67
C PHE A 269 -7.04 -15.04 7.85
N PRO A 270 -7.58 -16.15 8.39
CA PRO A 270 -6.78 -17.34 8.68
C PRO A 270 -6.16 -17.98 7.43
N GLU A 271 -6.68 -17.71 6.23
CA GLU A 271 -6.13 -18.20 4.97
C GLU A 271 -4.72 -17.66 4.62
N TYR A 272 -4.27 -16.59 5.27
CA TYR A 272 -2.90 -16.06 5.09
C TYR A 272 -1.87 -16.70 6.03
N LYS A 273 -2.31 -17.51 6.99
CA LYS A 273 -1.38 -18.28 7.84
C LYS A 273 -0.58 -19.24 6.96
N ASN A 274 0.69 -19.47 7.30
CA ASN A 274 1.62 -20.34 6.57
C ASN A 274 1.98 -19.88 5.15
N ARG A 275 1.59 -18.66 4.74
CA ARG A 275 2.10 -18.08 3.49
C ARG A 275 3.44 -17.40 3.71
N PRO A 276 4.26 -17.23 2.66
CA PRO A 276 5.39 -16.31 2.73
C PRO A 276 4.88 -14.92 3.13
N PHE A 277 5.48 -14.35 4.17
CA PHE A 277 5.10 -13.07 4.73
C PHE A 277 6.29 -12.12 4.71
N PHE A 278 6.11 -10.94 4.13
CA PHE A 278 7.13 -9.92 3.98
C PHE A 278 6.70 -8.64 4.67
N ILE A 279 7.61 -8.03 5.42
CA ILE A 279 7.37 -6.76 6.12
C ILE A 279 8.17 -5.70 5.36
N THR A 280 7.46 -4.72 4.82
CA THR A 280 8.03 -3.65 4.01
C THR A 280 7.59 -2.30 4.55
N GLY A 281 8.37 -1.26 4.26
CA GLY A 281 8.02 0.08 4.66
C GLY A 281 8.99 1.11 4.12
N GLU A 282 8.62 2.37 4.30
CA GLU A 282 9.32 3.52 3.74
C GLU A 282 9.67 4.54 4.81
N SER A 283 10.77 5.28 4.62
CA SER A 283 11.14 6.41 5.49
C SER A 283 11.42 5.94 6.92
N TYR A 284 10.74 6.48 7.92
CA TYR A 284 10.77 5.94 9.29
C TYR A 284 10.27 4.48 9.39
N GLY A 285 9.66 3.94 8.33
CA GLY A 285 9.47 2.51 8.14
C GLY A 285 10.78 1.71 8.25
N GLY A 286 11.94 2.33 7.97
CA GLY A 286 13.26 1.76 8.26
C GLY A 286 13.54 1.49 9.73
N VAL A 287 12.76 2.07 10.65
CA VAL A 287 12.74 1.73 12.09
C VAL A 287 11.61 0.74 12.39
N TYR A 288 10.40 0.98 11.86
CA TYR A 288 9.23 0.13 12.13
C TYR A 288 9.42 -1.32 11.65
N VAL A 289 9.95 -1.51 10.45
CA VAL A 289 10.16 -2.84 9.85
C VAL A 289 11.09 -3.71 10.70
N PRO A 290 12.34 -3.29 11.05
CA PRO A 290 13.23 -4.15 11.84
C PRO A 290 12.76 -4.33 13.29
N THR A 291 12.18 -3.30 13.92
CA THR A 291 11.66 -3.43 15.31
C THR A 291 10.47 -4.40 15.38
N LEU A 292 9.52 -4.29 14.45
CA LEU A 292 8.41 -5.25 14.31
C LEU A 292 8.92 -6.66 14.02
N THR A 293 9.86 -6.80 13.08
CA THR A 293 10.45 -8.11 12.74
C THR A 293 11.11 -8.76 13.96
N SER A 294 11.89 -8.00 14.72
CA SER A 294 12.51 -8.47 15.97
C SER A 294 11.47 -8.91 17.00
N ALA A 295 10.40 -8.12 17.18
CA ALA A 295 9.33 -8.43 18.11
C ALA A 295 8.56 -9.70 17.73
N LEU A 296 8.29 -9.92 16.44
CA LEU A 296 7.66 -11.13 15.92
C LEU A 296 8.52 -12.37 16.13
N ILE A 297 9.81 -12.32 15.77
CA ILE A 297 10.75 -13.44 15.98
C ILE A 297 10.79 -13.83 17.46
N LYS A 298 10.91 -12.85 18.36
CA LYS A 298 10.88 -13.10 19.81
C LYS A 298 9.60 -13.81 20.25
N LYS A 299 8.42 -13.35 19.76
CA LYS A 299 7.14 -14.00 20.10
C LYS A 299 7.03 -15.42 19.55
N ILE A 300 7.48 -15.67 18.32
CA ILE A 300 7.49 -17.01 17.70
C ILE A 300 8.36 -17.96 18.52
N GLN A 301 9.57 -17.54 18.88
CA GLN A 301 10.52 -18.34 19.66
C GLN A 301 9.95 -18.67 21.05
N VAL A 302 9.39 -17.70 21.77
CA VAL A 302 8.76 -17.94 23.08
C VAL A 302 7.56 -18.89 22.95
N GLY A 303 6.72 -18.73 21.91
CA GLY A 303 5.59 -19.62 21.66
C GLY A 303 6.02 -21.07 21.42
N ALA A 304 7.08 -21.26 20.62
CA ALA A 304 7.65 -22.58 20.34
C ALA A 304 8.21 -23.27 21.59
N GLN A 305 8.82 -22.52 22.50
CA GLN A 305 9.35 -23.06 23.77
C GLN A 305 8.25 -23.50 24.75
N ASN A 306 7.09 -22.83 24.72
CA ASN A 306 6.01 -23.06 25.68
C ASN A 306 4.98 -24.14 25.25
N GLY A 307 5.19 -24.83 24.12
CA GLY A 307 4.25 -25.84 23.60
C GLY A 307 2.88 -25.29 23.20
N ALA A 308 2.71 -23.95 23.20
CA ALA A 308 1.51 -23.30 22.72
C ALA A 308 1.52 -23.33 21.18
N ASN A 309 0.47 -23.91 20.58
CA ASN A 309 0.27 -23.97 19.14
C ASN A 309 0.80 -22.71 18.43
N GLN A 310 1.66 -22.88 17.42
CA GLN A 310 2.21 -21.84 16.53
C GLN A 310 1.14 -21.11 15.68
N GLN A 311 -0.12 -21.09 16.13
CA GLN A 311 -1.33 -20.76 15.40
C GLN A 311 -1.39 -19.33 14.85
N TYR A 312 -0.47 -18.44 15.22
CA TYR A 312 -0.49 -17.05 14.78
C TYR A 312 0.66 -16.66 13.83
N PHE A 313 1.81 -17.33 13.88
CA PHE A 313 3.03 -16.84 13.21
C PHE A 313 3.95 -17.96 12.68
N SER A 314 3.37 -19.08 12.23
CA SER A 314 4.08 -20.03 11.37
C SER A 314 4.14 -19.42 9.96
N THR A 315 5.27 -18.84 9.59
CA THR A 315 5.55 -18.37 8.22
C THR A 315 6.93 -18.85 7.80
N SER A 316 7.04 -19.38 6.57
CA SER A 316 8.34 -19.55 5.92
C SER A 316 8.81 -18.17 5.46
N SER A 317 9.53 -17.45 6.31
CA SER A 317 10.06 -16.13 5.98
C SER A 317 11.42 -16.29 5.29
N ARG A 318 11.60 -15.65 4.13
CA ARG A 318 12.94 -15.23 3.68
C ARG A 318 13.12 -13.80 4.18
N TYR A 319 14.17 -13.58 4.97
CA TYR A 319 14.60 -12.24 5.39
C TYR A 319 15.65 -11.74 4.42
#